data_AF-A0AAF3F8X3-F1
#
_entry.id   AF-A0AAF3F8X3-F1
#
_cell.length_a   1.000
_cell.length_b   1.000
_cell.length_c   1.000
_cell.angle_alpha   90.00
_cell.angle_beta   90.00
_cell.angle_gamma   90.00
#
_symmetry.space_group_name_H-M   'P 1'
#
loop_
_entity.id
_entity.type
_entity.pdbx_description
1 polymer ?
#
loop_
_entity_poly.entity_id
_entity_poly.type
_entity_poly.pdbx_seq_one_letter_code
_entity_poly.pdbx_strand_id
1 'polypeptide(L)'
;MRDVLNNPTTICARVPVGFHLSTNHQVPENLRQSMGGRTFARSLVLISDWIRSIPEFWQLNEVDRVNLCCQQYLRQIIFIDFYYTYKYNYDGFLVLLGTRVSKHDLLLYKDLANSMGFLIEFGLSTIIPSMKRANICDEEFVLLRNIILFSSTIGFTDQSATVMRKAFSKYCSMLFEYQKSKFVDETIVIEKFTEAMAHPSYLQGISQKLYAQFGKAILCKEAGLFGKLAEEVFRKS
;
A
#
# COMPACT_ATOMS: atom_id res chain seq x y z
N MET A 1 -0.09 4.76 24.76
CA MET A 1 0.34 3.47 24.15
C MET A 1 -0.73 2.40 24.34
N ARG A 2 -1.30 2.22 25.55
CA ARG A 2 -2.49 1.36 25.78
C ARG A 2 -3.65 1.67 24.83
N ASP A 3 -3.98 2.95 24.62
CA ASP A 3 -5.13 3.32 23.76
C ASP A 3 -4.95 2.93 22.29
N VAL A 4 -3.70 2.94 21.80
CA VAL A 4 -3.38 2.56 20.41
C VAL A 4 -3.37 1.04 20.25
N LEU A 5 -2.91 0.30 21.27
CA LEU A 5 -3.03 -1.17 21.29
C LEU A 5 -4.50 -1.60 21.36
N ASN A 6 -5.33 -0.84 22.07
CA ASN A 6 -6.76 -1.10 22.21
C ASN A 6 -7.57 -0.71 20.98
N ASN A 7 -7.10 0.29 20.21
CA ASN A 7 -7.74 0.71 18.95
C ASN A 7 -6.72 1.26 17.93
N PRO A 8 -6.07 0.38 17.15
CA PRO A 8 -5.09 0.79 16.13
C PRO A 8 -5.65 1.70 15.04
N THR A 9 -6.97 1.67 14.79
CA THR A 9 -7.61 2.52 13.77
C THR A 9 -7.52 4.02 14.08
N THR A 10 -7.25 4.39 15.33
CA THR A 10 -6.97 5.80 15.72
C THR A 10 -5.77 6.40 14.99
N ILE A 11 -4.80 5.58 14.57
CA ILE A 11 -3.67 6.01 13.72
C ILE A 11 -4.14 6.37 12.30
N CYS A 12 -5.22 5.75 11.82
CA CYS A 12 -5.75 5.89 10.46
C CYS A 12 -7.05 6.71 10.37
N ALA A 13 -7.55 7.26 11.49
CA ALA A 13 -8.89 7.85 11.60
C ALA A 13 -9.18 9.02 10.63
N ARG A 14 -8.15 9.61 10.00
CA ARG A 14 -8.30 10.73 9.07
C ARG A 14 -8.60 10.32 7.62
N VAL A 15 -8.54 9.03 7.28
CA VAL A 15 -8.88 8.57 5.92
C VAL A 15 -9.97 7.51 6.00
N PRO A 16 -11.25 7.91 6.03
CA PRO A 16 -12.28 7.03 5.55
C PRO A 16 -12.04 6.87 4.04
N VAL A 17 -11.41 5.77 3.63
CA VAL A 17 -11.50 5.34 2.23
C VAL A 17 -12.94 4.86 2.06
N GLY A 18 -13.84 5.80 1.83
CA GLY A 18 -15.22 5.53 1.50
C GLY A 18 -15.25 4.90 0.12
N PHE A 19 -15.05 3.57 0.05
CA PHE A 19 -15.59 2.79 -1.05
C PHE A 19 -17.10 2.81 -0.87
N HIS A 20 -17.75 3.94 -1.22
CA HIS A 20 -19.15 3.87 -1.57
C HIS A 20 -19.18 2.97 -2.79
N LEU A 21 -19.45 1.69 -2.55
CA LEU A 21 -19.66 0.63 -3.53
C LEU A 21 -20.90 0.99 -4.34
N SER A 22 -20.85 2.10 -5.09
CA SER A 22 -21.89 2.43 -6.03
C SER A 22 -21.88 1.29 -7.03
N THR A 23 -23.01 0.61 -7.12
CA THR A 23 -23.19 -0.67 -7.80
C THR A 23 -22.93 -0.61 -9.30
N ASN A 24 -22.61 0.57 -9.86
CA ASN A 24 -22.64 0.85 -11.29
C ASN A 24 -21.34 1.45 -11.87
N HIS A 25 -20.19 1.41 -11.17
CA HIS A 25 -18.94 1.81 -11.80
C HIS A 25 -18.43 0.69 -12.73
N GLN A 26 -18.93 0.69 -13.96
CA GLN A 26 -18.30 0.02 -15.10
C GLN A 26 -16.90 0.60 -15.29
N VAL A 27 -15.95 -0.25 -15.72
CA VAL A 27 -14.66 0.20 -16.22
C VAL A 27 -14.93 1.28 -17.27
N PRO A 28 -14.43 2.52 -17.07
CA PRO A 28 -14.62 3.57 -18.07
C PRO A 28 -14.02 3.11 -19.39
N GLU A 29 -14.70 3.44 -20.49
CA GLU A 29 -14.33 3.08 -21.87
C GLU A 29 -12.85 3.38 -22.18
N ASN A 30 -12.29 4.36 -21.47
CA ASN A 30 -10.88 4.68 -21.45
C ASN A 30 -10.28 4.53 -20.04
N LEU A 31 -10.04 3.28 -19.62
CA LEU A 31 -9.49 2.92 -18.31
C LEU A 31 -8.18 3.66 -17.98
N ARG A 32 -7.37 4.00 -19.00
CA ARG A 32 -6.14 4.81 -18.86
C ARG A 32 -6.42 6.27 -18.45
N GLN A 33 -7.56 6.85 -18.85
CA GLN A 33 -8.00 8.18 -18.42
C GLN A 33 -8.68 8.16 -17.05
N SER A 34 -9.39 7.09 -16.68
CA SER A 34 -10.06 6.99 -15.37
C SER A 34 -9.12 6.59 -14.21
N MET A 35 -8.15 5.72 -14.49
CA MET A 35 -6.94 5.57 -13.66
C MET A 35 -5.98 6.76 -13.83
N GLY A 36 -6.29 7.67 -14.76
CA GLY A 36 -5.52 8.86 -15.05
C GLY A 36 -5.39 9.80 -13.85
N GLY A 37 -4.62 10.86 -14.06
CA GLY A 37 -3.99 11.66 -13.01
C GLY A 37 -4.87 12.12 -11.85
N ARG A 38 -6.20 12.22 -11.96
CA ARG A 38 -7.07 12.64 -10.85
C ARG A 38 -7.18 11.59 -9.73
N THR A 39 -7.41 10.32 -10.06
CA THR A 39 -7.55 9.25 -9.05
C THR A 39 -6.20 9.03 -8.36
N PHE A 40 -5.13 9.03 -9.15
CA PHE A 40 -3.76 8.96 -8.65
C PHE A 40 -3.35 10.18 -7.80
N ALA A 41 -3.72 11.41 -8.21
CA ALA A 41 -3.45 12.61 -7.41
C ALA A 41 -4.22 12.58 -6.09
N ARG A 42 -5.46 12.08 -6.09
CA ARG A 42 -6.23 11.88 -4.86
C ARG A 42 -5.56 10.89 -3.93
N SER A 43 -5.09 9.75 -4.44
CA SER A 43 -4.39 8.77 -3.60
C SER A 43 -3.07 9.31 -3.05
N LEU A 44 -2.34 10.13 -3.82
CA LEU A 44 -1.18 10.87 -3.32
C LEU A 44 -1.53 11.71 -2.11
N VAL A 45 -2.54 12.59 -2.22
CA VAL A 45 -2.97 13.45 -1.12
C VAL A 45 -3.37 12.62 0.11
N LEU A 46 -4.21 11.60 -0.07
CA LEU A 46 -4.70 10.77 1.04
C LEU A 46 -3.57 10.00 1.74
N ILE A 47 -2.64 9.45 0.97
CA ILE A 47 -1.48 8.74 1.54
C ILE A 47 -0.54 9.73 2.24
N SER A 48 -0.29 10.90 1.65
CA SER A 48 0.53 11.94 2.28
C SER A 48 -0.08 12.44 3.59
N ASP A 49 -1.39 12.69 3.63
CA ASP A 49 -2.10 13.13 4.84
C ASP A 49 -2.03 12.06 5.94
N TRP A 50 -2.18 10.79 5.57
CA TRP A 50 -1.99 9.68 6.49
C TRP A 50 -0.55 9.60 7.01
N ILE A 51 0.47 9.64 6.15
CA ILE A 51 1.88 9.60 6.57
C ILE A 51 2.17 10.76 7.55
N ARG A 52 1.65 11.95 7.26
CA ARG A 52 1.80 13.14 8.11
C ARG A 52 1.11 13.02 9.47
N SER A 53 0.17 12.09 9.66
CA SER A 53 -0.41 11.84 10.98
C SER A 53 0.45 10.93 11.87
N ILE A 54 1.52 10.33 11.32
CA ILE A 54 2.39 9.41 12.06
C ILE A 54 3.45 10.21 12.83
N PRO A 55 3.57 10.07 14.16
CA PRO A 55 4.52 10.85 14.94
C PRO A 55 5.98 10.65 14.54
N GLU A 56 6.38 9.43 14.16
CA GLU A 56 7.74 9.11 13.75
C GLU A 56 8.14 9.80 12.44
N PHE A 57 7.18 10.14 11.57
CA PHE A 57 7.45 10.90 10.34
C PHE A 57 8.07 12.26 10.64
N TRP A 58 7.59 12.95 11.69
CA TRP A 58 8.07 14.29 12.05
C TRP A 58 9.42 14.29 12.76
N GLN A 59 9.93 13.11 13.13
CA GLN A 59 11.28 12.95 13.69
C GLN A 59 12.35 12.83 12.61
N LEU A 60 11.95 12.67 11.34
CA LEU A 60 12.85 12.64 10.20
C LEU A 60 13.19 14.07 9.75
N ASN A 61 14.40 14.26 9.22
CA ASN A 61 14.74 15.52 8.56
C ASN A 61 13.89 15.73 7.30
N GLU A 62 13.87 16.94 6.75
CA GLU A 62 13.00 17.29 5.63
C GLU A 62 13.26 16.47 4.37
N VAL A 63 14.52 16.25 4.01
CA VAL A 63 14.91 15.46 2.83
C VAL A 63 14.46 14.01 2.99
N ASP A 64 14.68 13.42 4.17
CA ASP A 64 14.29 12.05 4.47
C ASP A 64 12.76 11.87 4.56
N ARG A 65 12.01 12.92 4.95
CA ARG A 65 10.54 12.90 4.87
C ARG A 65 10.05 12.78 3.44
N VAL A 66 10.62 13.56 2.52
CA VAL A 66 10.29 13.48 1.09
C VAL A 66 10.70 12.10 0.55
N ASN A 67 11.92 11.66 0.85
CA ASN A 67 12.43 10.36 0.43
C ASN A 67 11.52 9.20 0.88
N LEU A 68 11.06 9.22 2.15
CA LEU A 68 10.12 8.23 2.66
C LEU A 68 8.82 8.18 1.85
N CYS A 69 8.22 9.34 1.61
CA CYS A 69 7.00 9.43 0.81
C CYS A 69 7.23 8.88 -0.59
N CYS A 70 8.32 9.27 -1.26
CA CYS A 70 8.64 8.82 -2.61
C CYS A 70 8.87 7.30 -2.68
N GLN A 71 9.66 6.74 -1.76
CA GLN A 71 9.96 5.31 -1.78
C GLN A 71 8.74 4.44 -1.46
N GLN A 72 7.90 4.88 -0.53
CA GLN A 72 6.85 4.03 0.05
C GLN A 72 5.48 4.23 -0.56
N TYR A 73 5.23 5.33 -1.27
CA TYR A 73 3.92 5.65 -1.83
C TYR A 73 3.33 4.49 -2.65
N LEU A 74 4.10 3.94 -3.58
CA LEU A 74 3.62 2.86 -4.45
C LEU A 74 3.33 1.57 -3.67
N ARG A 75 4.06 1.29 -2.58
CA ARG A 75 3.75 0.13 -1.74
C ARG A 75 2.49 0.32 -0.95
N GLN A 76 2.28 1.52 -0.43
CA GLN A 76 1.08 1.86 0.33
C GLN A 76 -0.16 1.71 -0.54
N ILE A 77 -0.15 2.25 -1.76
CA ILE A 77 -1.32 2.16 -2.64
C ILE A 77 -1.61 0.73 -3.07
N ILE A 78 -0.58 -0.05 -3.42
CA ILE A 78 -0.73 -1.46 -3.79
C ILE A 78 -1.27 -2.29 -2.62
N PHE A 79 -0.74 -2.06 -1.41
CA PHE A 79 -1.19 -2.80 -0.22
C PHE A 79 -2.63 -2.47 0.14
N ILE A 80 -3.04 -1.21 0.02
CA ILE A 80 -4.43 -0.75 0.18
C ILE A 80 -5.34 -1.49 -0.81
N ASP A 81 -4.95 -1.52 -2.09
CA ASP A 81 -5.70 -2.17 -3.17
C ASP A 81 -5.88 -3.68 -2.92
N PHE A 82 -4.82 -4.39 -2.51
CA PHE A 82 -4.93 -5.81 -2.11
C PHE A 82 -5.83 -6.02 -0.90
N TYR A 83 -5.64 -5.21 0.14
CA TYR A 83 -6.42 -5.34 1.37
C TYR A 83 -7.90 -5.12 1.13
N TYR A 84 -8.30 -4.09 0.38
CA TYR A 84 -9.72 -3.86 0.12
C TYR A 84 -10.32 -4.88 -0.85
N THR A 85 -9.53 -5.39 -1.80
CA THR A 85 -9.97 -6.53 -2.62
C THR A 85 -10.27 -7.75 -1.76
N TYR A 86 -9.40 -8.05 -0.79
CA TYR A 86 -9.60 -9.10 0.21
C TYR A 86 -10.81 -8.82 1.11
N LYS A 87 -10.89 -7.63 1.71
CA LYS A 87 -11.89 -7.23 2.71
C LYS A 87 -13.32 -7.30 2.15
N TYR A 88 -13.50 -6.88 0.90
CA TYR A 88 -14.80 -6.93 0.22
C TYR A 88 -15.03 -8.24 -0.52
N ASN A 89 -14.10 -9.20 -0.44
CA ASN A 89 -14.14 -10.48 -1.17
C ASN A 89 -14.54 -10.31 -2.64
N TYR A 90 -13.97 -9.31 -3.31
CA TYR A 90 -14.32 -8.96 -4.67
C TYR A 90 -13.76 -10.01 -5.66
N ASP A 91 -14.60 -10.52 -6.57
CA ASP A 91 -14.18 -11.43 -7.65
C ASP A 91 -13.55 -10.65 -8.81
N GLY A 92 -12.33 -10.18 -8.56
CA GLY A 92 -11.58 -9.30 -9.43
C GLY A 92 -10.52 -8.57 -8.63
N PHE A 93 -10.12 -7.39 -9.09
CA PHE A 93 -9.15 -6.55 -8.40
C PHE A 93 -9.67 -5.12 -8.24
N LEU A 94 -9.54 -4.56 -7.04
CA LEU A 94 -9.81 -3.15 -6.78
C LEU A 94 -8.51 -2.37 -6.96
N VAL A 95 -8.56 -1.34 -7.80
CA VAL A 95 -7.41 -0.51 -8.16
C VAL A 95 -7.64 0.94 -7.74
N LEU A 96 -6.60 1.61 -7.24
CA LEU A 96 -6.54 3.05 -6.98
C LEU A 96 -7.80 3.56 -6.24
N LEU A 97 -8.06 3.01 -5.04
CA LEU A 97 -9.16 3.46 -4.16
C LEU A 97 -10.58 3.24 -4.74
N GLY A 98 -10.80 2.16 -5.49
CA GLY A 98 -12.16 1.65 -5.74
C GLY A 98 -12.54 1.41 -7.18
N THR A 99 -11.61 1.58 -8.13
CA THR A 99 -11.84 1.16 -9.51
C THR A 99 -11.92 -0.36 -9.54
N ARG A 100 -13.08 -0.88 -9.94
CA ARG A 100 -13.31 -2.31 -10.08
C ARG A 100 -12.76 -2.79 -11.41
N VAL A 101 -11.89 -3.80 -11.37
CA VAL A 101 -11.38 -4.50 -12.55
C VAL A 101 -11.80 -5.95 -12.41
N SER A 102 -12.79 -6.38 -13.18
CA SER A 102 -13.21 -7.78 -13.21
C SER A 102 -12.19 -8.64 -13.96
N LYS A 103 -12.25 -9.97 -13.75
CA LYS A 103 -11.45 -10.92 -14.56
C LYS A 103 -11.74 -10.79 -16.06
N HIS A 104 -12.97 -10.47 -16.42
CA HIS A 104 -13.36 -10.24 -17.81
C HIS A 104 -12.69 -8.98 -18.39
N ASP A 105 -12.61 -7.90 -17.61
CA ASP A 105 -11.93 -6.67 -18.03
C ASP A 105 -10.44 -6.91 -18.30
N LEU A 106 -9.78 -7.78 -17.51
CA LEU A 106 -8.39 -8.16 -17.76
C LEU A 106 -8.19 -8.87 -19.12
N LEU A 107 -9.18 -9.62 -19.58
CA LEU A 107 -9.13 -10.31 -20.88
C LEU A 107 -9.38 -9.33 -22.04
N LEU A 108 -10.22 -8.32 -21.82
CA LEU A 108 -10.57 -7.33 -22.84
C LEU A 108 -9.50 -6.25 -23.02
N TYR A 109 -8.93 -5.75 -21.93
CA TYR A 109 -7.97 -4.63 -21.96
C TYR A 109 -6.54 -5.15 -21.96
N LYS A 110 -6.06 -5.61 -23.12
CA LYS A 110 -4.69 -6.13 -23.31
C LYS A 110 -3.61 -5.16 -22.80
N ASP A 111 -3.78 -3.85 -22.96
CA ASP A 111 -2.83 -2.86 -22.47
C ASP A 111 -2.78 -2.78 -20.93
N LEU A 112 -3.93 -2.98 -20.27
CA LEU A 112 -4.00 -3.08 -18.82
C LEU A 112 -3.36 -4.37 -18.33
N ALA A 113 -3.65 -5.49 -19.00
CA ALA A 113 -3.03 -6.78 -18.71
C ALA A 113 -1.50 -6.72 -18.91
N ASN A 114 -1.02 -6.01 -19.94
CA ASN A 114 0.40 -5.85 -20.20
C ASN A 114 1.10 -4.95 -19.18
N SER A 115 0.43 -3.91 -18.69
CA SER A 115 1.02 -2.94 -17.73
C SER A 115 0.88 -3.36 -16.27
N MET A 116 -0.28 -3.87 -15.86
CA MET A 116 -0.58 -4.22 -14.47
C MET A 116 -0.92 -5.70 -14.26
N GLY A 117 -0.98 -6.51 -15.32
CA GLY A 117 -1.36 -7.92 -15.20
C GLY A 117 -0.50 -8.69 -14.20
N PHE A 118 0.82 -8.45 -14.17
CA PHE A 118 1.69 -9.08 -13.18
C PHE A 118 1.32 -8.70 -11.74
N LEU A 119 0.97 -7.43 -11.48
CA LEU A 119 0.59 -6.94 -10.17
C LEU A 119 -0.70 -7.64 -9.71
N ILE A 120 -1.67 -7.69 -10.62
CA ILE A 120 -2.99 -8.27 -10.37
C ILE A 120 -2.88 -9.77 -10.15
N GLU A 121 -2.16 -10.47 -11.03
CA GLU A 121 -1.90 -11.91 -10.92
C GLU A 121 -1.17 -12.25 -9.61
N PHE A 122 -0.11 -11.52 -9.28
CA PHE A 122 0.63 -11.73 -8.04
C PHE A 122 -0.25 -11.46 -6.81
N GLY A 123 -1.05 -10.40 -6.86
CA GLY A 123 -2.04 -10.09 -5.83
C GLY A 123 -3.03 -11.22 -5.57
N LEU A 124 -3.68 -11.68 -6.64
CA LEU A 124 -4.73 -12.69 -6.60
C LEU A 124 -4.21 -14.08 -6.24
N SER A 125 -2.99 -14.43 -6.68
CA SER A 125 -2.39 -15.75 -6.44
C SER A 125 -1.61 -15.84 -5.13
N THR A 126 -1.07 -14.73 -4.63
CA THR A 126 -0.13 -14.74 -3.49
C THR A 126 -0.64 -13.92 -2.31
N ILE A 127 -0.81 -12.60 -2.48
CA ILE A 127 -1.06 -11.69 -1.35
C ILE A 127 -2.46 -11.86 -0.76
N ILE A 128 -3.50 -11.90 -1.61
CA ILE A 128 -4.89 -12.05 -1.12
C ILE A 128 -5.10 -13.41 -0.45
N PRO A 129 -4.64 -14.55 -1.01
CA PRO A 129 -4.68 -15.83 -0.30
C PRO A 129 -3.92 -15.81 1.04
N SER A 130 -2.77 -15.14 1.10
CA SER A 130 -2.01 -14.92 2.33
C SER A 130 -2.81 -14.14 3.37
N MET A 131 -3.44 -13.03 2.98
CA MET A 131 -4.36 -12.25 3.84
C MET A 131 -5.57 -13.09 4.31
N LYS A 132 -6.09 -13.98 3.45
CA LYS A 132 -7.18 -14.91 3.82
C LYS A 132 -6.74 -15.93 4.85
N ARG A 133 -5.58 -16.56 4.67
CA ARG A 133 -5.01 -17.51 5.65
C ARG A 133 -4.73 -16.83 6.99
N ALA A 134 -4.13 -15.64 6.95
CA ALA A 134 -3.86 -14.86 8.14
C ALA A 134 -5.12 -14.20 8.72
N ASN A 135 -6.27 -14.20 8.01
CA ASN A 135 -7.50 -13.52 8.40
C ASN A 135 -7.26 -12.09 8.91
N ILE A 136 -6.62 -11.26 8.09
CA ILE A 136 -6.19 -9.90 8.48
C ILE A 136 -7.40 -9.01 8.78
N CYS A 137 -7.51 -8.49 10.01
CA CYS A 137 -8.54 -7.51 10.37
C CYS A 137 -8.09 -6.06 10.13
N ASP A 138 -8.98 -5.10 10.38
CA ASP A 138 -8.76 -3.67 10.11
C ASP A 138 -7.63 -3.12 10.97
N GLU A 139 -7.57 -3.53 12.23
CA GLU A 139 -6.52 -3.16 13.17
C GLU A 139 -5.13 -3.65 12.71
N GLU A 140 -5.06 -4.90 12.25
CA GLU A 140 -3.82 -5.51 11.74
C GLU A 140 -3.37 -4.86 10.44
N PHE A 141 -4.31 -4.54 9.55
CA PHE A 141 -4.04 -3.79 8.34
C PHE A 141 -3.39 -2.43 8.65
N VAL A 142 -3.90 -1.70 9.64
CA VAL A 142 -3.32 -0.42 10.05
C VAL A 142 -1.89 -0.59 10.56
N LEU A 143 -1.63 -1.59 11.40
CA LEU A 143 -0.28 -1.87 11.89
C LEU A 143 0.66 -2.29 10.75
N LEU A 144 0.20 -3.15 9.85
CA LEU A 144 0.97 -3.59 8.68
C LEU A 144 1.30 -2.43 7.74
N ARG A 145 0.39 -1.47 7.53
CA ARG A 145 0.70 -0.26 6.75
C ARG A 145 1.87 0.52 7.33
N ASN A 146 1.92 0.66 8.66
CA ASN A 146 3.04 1.31 9.34
C ASN A 146 4.34 0.48 9.22
N ILE A 147 4.25 -0.84 9.40
CA ILE A 147 5.40 -1.75 9.21
C ILE A 147 5.98 -1.59 7.79
N ILE A 148 5.12 -1.59 6.77
CA ILE A 148 5.51 -1.39 5.37
C ILE A 148 6.15 -0.01 5.16
N LEU A 149 5.57 1.05 5.73
CA LEU A 149 6.11 2.40 5.62
C LEU A 149 7.55 2.47 6.15
N PHE A 150 7.83 1.80 7.28
CA PHE A 150 9.14 1.83 7.93
C PHE A 150 10.06 0.65 7.56
N SER A 151 9.73 -0.16 6.54
CA SER A 151 10.41 -1.42 6.25
C SER A 151 11.76 -1.31 5.52
N SER A 152 12.17 -0.11 5.10
CA SER A 152 13.42 0.13 4.36
C SER A 152 14.15 1.33 4.94
N THR A 153 15.46 1.20 5.15
CA THR A 153 16.35 2.28 5.58
C THR A 153 17.33 2.72 4.49
N ILE A 154 17.15 2.24 3.26
CA ILE A 154 18.06 2.54 2.15
C ILE A 154 17.89 4.00 1.72
N GLY A 155 19.01 4.73 1.63
CA GLY A 155 19.02 6.12 1.16
C GLY A 155 18.62 7.15 2.23
N PHE A 156 18.53 6.76 3.50
CA PHE A 156 18.27 7.67 4.62
C PHE A 156 19.55 8.04 5.35
N THR A 157 19.58 9.21 5.98
CA THR A 157 20.66 9.57 6.93
C THR A 157 20.70 8.62 8.13
N ASP A 158 21.85 8.48 8.81
CA ASP A 158 21.99 7.57 9.97
C ASP A 158 20.99 7.87 11.09
N GLN A 159 20.71 9.16 11.33
CA GLN A 159 19.72 9.62 12.29
C GLN A 159 18.31 9.14 11.90
N SER A 160 17.88 9.42 10.66
CA SER A 160 16.59 9.00 10.16
C SER A 160 16.47 7.48 10.08
N ALA A 161 17.51 6.77 9.64
CA ALA A 161 17.54 5.32 9.62
C ALA A 161 17.36 4.72 11.02
N THR A 162 17.86 5.39 12.07
CA THR A 162 17.63 4.99 13.45
C THR A 162 16.18 5.19 13.88
N VAL A 163 15.56 6.32 13.51
CA VAL A 163 14.12 6.55 13.73
C VAL A 163 13.29 5.48 13.01
N MET A 164 13.58 5.22 11.74
CA MET A 164 12.92 4.22 10.90
C MET A 164 12.97 2.82 11.52
N ARG A 165 14.15 2.36 11.98
CA ARG A 165 14.29 1.05 12.65
C ARG A 165 13.49 0.98 13.95
N LYS A 166 13.52 2.04 14.76
CA LYS A 166 12.74 2.11 16.01
C LYS A 166 11.24 2.05 15.73
N ALA A 167 10.77 2.78 14.73
CA ALA A 167 9.38 2.76 14.29
C ALA A 167 8.97 1.37 13.80
N PHE A 168 9.76 0.75 12.92
CA PHE A 168 9.54 -0.61 12.44
C PHE A 168 9.40 -1.61 13.58
N SER A 169 10.39 -1.68 14.48
CA SER A 169 10.36 -2.59 15.64
C SER A 169 9.16 -2.34 16.55
N LYS A 170 8.80 -1.07 16.77
CA LYS A 170 7.62 -0.68 17.55
C LYS A 170 6.34 -1.26 16.92
N TYR A 171 6.10 -1.04 15.63
CA TYR A 171 4.88 -1.50 14.98
C TYR A 171 4.82 -3.03 14.84
N CYS A 172 5.96 -3.70 14.62
CA CYS A 172 6.04 -5.17 14.68
C CYS A 172 5.65 -5.70 16.07
N SER A 173 6.20 -5.10 17.13
CA SER A 173 5.86 -5.49 18.51
C SER A 173 4.38 -5.26 18.80
N MET A 174 3.82 -4.15 18.36
CA MET A 174 2.39 -3.85 18.52
C MET A 174 1.49 -4.85 17.78
N LEU A 175 1.88 -5.28 16.57
CA LEU A 175 1.13 -6.31 15.82
C LEU A 175 1.15 -7.65 16.56
N PHE A 176 2.33 -8.07 17.03
CA PHE A 176 2.48 -9.30 17.78
C PHE A 176 1.65 -9.29 19.07
N GLU A 177 1.74 -8.22 19.87
CA GLU A 177 0.96 -8.07 21.10
C GLU A 177 -0.55 -8.00 20.82
N TYR A 178 -0.97 -7.33 19.74
CA TYR A 178 -2.37 -7.32 19.33
C TYR A 178 -2.88 -8.72 19.01
N GLN A 179 -2.12 -9.51 18.23
CA GLN A 179 -2.48 -10.89 17.92
C GLN A 179 -2.50 -11.78 19.16
N LYS A 180 -1.49 -11.66 20.03
CA LYS A 180 -1.44 -12.36 21.32
C LYS A 180 -2.63 -12.04 22.21
N SER A 181 -3.16 -10.82 22.16
CA SER A 181 -4.37 -10.44 22.90
C SER A 181 -5.66 -11.10 22.38
N LYS A 182 -5.64 -11.62 21.15
CA LYS A 182 -6.80 -12.22 20.47
C LYS A 182 -6.78 -13.75 20.47
N PHE A 183 -5.62 -14.36 20.55
CA PHE A 183 -5.44 -15.81 20.48
C PHE A 183 -4.71 -16.32 21.71
N VAL A 184 -5.26 -17.36 22.33
CA VAL A 184 -4.65 -18.02 23.51
C VAL A 184 -3.50 -18.94 23.09
N ASP A 185 -3.59 -19.53 21.89
CA ASP A 185 -2.57 -20.42 21.33
C ASP A 185 -1.43 -19.61 20.69
N GLU A 186 -0.24 -19.68 21.27
CA GLU A 186 0.95 -18.98 20.78
C GLU A 186 1.39 -19.45 19.39
N THR A 187 1.09 -20.71 19.02
CA THR A 187 1.41 -21.25 17.69
C THR A 187 0.63 -20.50 16.60
N ILE A 188 -0.66 -20.28 16.83
CA ILE A 188 -1.54 -19.52 15.93
C ILE A 188 -1.04 -18.07 15.80
N VAL A 189 -0.60 -17.46 16.91
CA VAL A 189 -0.02 -16.11 16.90
C VAL A 189 1.24 -16.06 16.03
N ILE A 190 2.16 -17.01 16.20
CA ILE A 190 3.42 -17.07 15.44
C ILE A 190 3.16 -17.28 13.95
N GLU A 191 2.28 -18.22 13.58
CA GLU A 191 1.93 -18.49 12.18
C GLU A 191 1.32 -17.26 11.52
N LYS A 192 0.34 -16.64 12.18
CA LYS A 192 -0.35 -15.46 11.67
C LYS A 192 0.58 -14.25 11.57
N PHE A 193 1.45 -14.05 12.55
CA PHE A 193 2.48 -13.01 12.52
C PHE A 193 3.45 -13.23 11.36
N THR A 194 3.96 -14.46 11.19
CA THR A 194 4.89 -14.82 10.11
C THR A 194 4.28 -14.56 8.75
N GLU A 195 3.04 -14.97 8.53
CA GLU A 195 2.31 -14.76 7.28
C GLU A 195 2.12 -13.25 7.01
N ALA A 196 1.72 -12.48 8.03
CA ALA A 196 1.56 -11.03 7.91
C ALA A 196 2.88 -10.30 7.59
N MET A 197 3.99 -10.76 8.17
CA MET A 197 5.32 -10.21 7.96
C MET A 197 5.94 -10.55 6.60
N ALA A 198 5.33 -11.45 5.82
CA ALA A 198 5.74 -11.69 4.44
C ALA A 198 5.34 -10.54 3.49
N HIS A 199 4.29 -9.78 3.82
CA HIS A 199 3.75 -8.73 2.96
C HIS A 199 4.74 -7.60 2.60
N PRO A 200 5.53 -7.03 3.52
CA PRO A 200 6.54 -6.02 3.18
C PRO A 200 7.52 -6.48 2.09
N SER A 201 7.99 -7.73 2.17
CA SER A 201 8.92 -8.32 1.20
C SER A 201 8.27 -8.53 -0.16
N TYR A 202 7.03 -9.01 -0.20
CA TYR A 202 6.26 -9.12 -1.44
C TYR A 202 6.10 -7.75 -2.14
N LEU A 203 5.74 -6.72 -1.37
CA LEU A 203 5.52 -5.38 -1.89
C LEU A 203 6.82 -4.70 -2.37
N GLN A 204 7.96 -5.00 -1.73
CA GLN A 204 9.28 -4.54 -2.20
C GLN A 204 9.53 -4.99 -3.64
N GLY A 205 9.40 -6.28 -3.93
CA GLY A 205 9.67 -6.82 -5.27
C GLY A 205 8.71 -6.29 -6.34
N ILE A 206 7.42 -6.18 -6.02
CA ILE A 206 6.40 -5.65 -6.93
C ILE A 206 6.64 -4.16 -7.23
N SER A 207 6.86 -3.36 -6.19
CA SER A 207 7.06 -1.90 -6.37
C SER A 207 8.29 -1.58 -7.20
N GLN A 208 9.39 -2.32 -7.05
CA GLN A 208 10.58 -2.16 -7.88
C GLN A 208 10.29 -2.41 -9.37
N LYS A 209 9.53 -3.47 -9.68
CA LYS A 209 9.13 -3.78 -11.08
C LYS A 209 8.25 -2.68 -11.67
N LEU A 210 7.29 -2.17 -10.90
CA LEU A 210 6.42 -1.08 -11.35
C LEU A 210 7.17 0.24 -11.50
N TYR A 211 8.09 0.58 -10.59
CA TYR A 211 8.95 1.76 -10.75
C TYR A 211 9.78 1.67 -12.03
N ALA A 212 10.34 0.49 -12.35
CA ALA A 212 11.07 0.30 -13.60
C ALA A 212 10.18 0.50 -14.84
N GLN A 213 8.92 0.04 -14.78
CA GLN A 213 7.95 0.26 -15.87
C GLN A 213 7.53 1.73 -15.99
N PHE A 214 7.25 2.41 -14.88
CA PHE A 214 6.93 3.84 -14.88
C PHE A 214 8.10 4.69 -15.35
N GLY A 215 9.32 4.37 -14.92
CA GLY A 215 10.54 5.04 -15.39
C GLY A 215 10.67 4.94 -16.92
N LYS A 216 10.44 3.76 -17.50
CA LYS A 216 10.42 3.58 -18.96
C LYS A 216 9.32 4.41 -19.64
N ALA A 217 8.10 4.39 -19.12
CA ALA A 217 6.97 5.14 -19.69
C ALA A 217 7.18 6.67 -19.63
N ILE A 218 7.81 7.16 -18.57
CA ILE A 218 8.21 8.56 -18.41
C ILE A 218 9.26 8.94 -19.44
N LEU A 219 10.33 8.14 -19.56
CA LEU A 219 11.40 8.36 -20.54
C LEU A 219 10.88 8.34 -21.99
N CYS A 220 9.85 7.55 -22.28
CA CYS A 220 9.18 7.51 -23.58
C CYS A 220 8.15 8.63 -23.82
N LYS A 221 7.94 9.56 -22.87
CA LYS A 221 6.94 10.66 -22.90
C LYS A 221 5.48 10.21 -23.03
N GLU A 222 5.18 8.94 -22.73
CA GLU A 222 3.82 8.37 -22.88
C GLU A 222 2.93 8.58 -21.64
N ALA A 223 3.47 9.19 -20.58
CA ALA A 223 2.85 9.20 -19.27
C ALA A 223 1.92 10.40 -18.98
N GLY A 224 1.82 11.40 -19.87
CA GLY A 224 0.89 12.53 -19.71
C GLY A 224 1.07 13.28 -18.36
N LEU A 225 -0.03 13.66 -17.69
CA LEU A 225 0.00 14.34 -16.38
C LEU A 225 0.63 13.46 -15.27
N PHE A 226 0.43 12.15 -15.36
CA PHE A 226 1.04 11.16 -14.46
C PHE A 226 2.56 11.14 -14.62
N GLY A 227 3.04 11.26 -15.86
CA GLY A 227 4.45 11.39 -16.18
C GLY A 227 5.07 12.64 -15.59
N LYS A 228 4.39 13.78 -15.68
CA LYS A 228 4.85 15.05 -15.09
C LYS A 228 4.90 15.02 -13.57
N LEU A 229 3.87 14.45 -12.92
CA LEU A 229 3.84 14.33 -11.46
C LEU A 229 4.88 13.32 -10.95
N ALA A 230 5.04 12.20 -11.65
CA ALA A 230 6.08 11.23 -11.35
C ALA A 230 7.48 11.82 -11.63
N GLU A 231 7.70 12.54 -12.73
CA GLU A 231 8.94 13.30 -12.96
C GLU A 231 9.20 14.26 -11.80
N GLU A 232 8.21 15.01 -11.34
CA GLU A 232 8.42 16.00 -10.28
C GLU A 232 8.71 15.35 -8.91
N VAL A 233 8.13 14.17 -8.65
CA VAL A 233 8.38 13.35 -7.45
C VAL A 233 9.72 12.60 -7.52
N PHE A 234 10.16 12.15 -8.70
CA PHE A 234 11.34 11.29 -8.89
C PHE A 234 12.58 12.00 -9.47
N ARG A 235 12.48 13.27 -9.91
CA ARG A 235 13.61 14.07 -10.43
C ARG A 235 14.38 14.81 -9.33
N LYS A 236 13.86 14.82 -8.10
CA LYS A 236 14.48 15.46 -6.92
C LYS A 236 15.05 14.47 -5.88
N SER A 237 14.96 13.18 -6.15
CA SER A 237 15.64 12.10 -5.40
C SER A 237 16.93 11.69 -6.11
#